data_AF-A0A0L8BF09-F1
#
_entry.id   AF-A0A0L8BF09-F1
#
_cell.length_a   1.000
_cell.length_b   1.000
_cell.length_c   1.000
_cell.angle_alpha   90.00
_cell.angle_beta   90.00
_cell.angle_gamma   90.00
#
_symmetry.space_group_name_H-M   'P 1'
#
loop_
_entity.id
_entity.type
_entity.pdbx_description
1 polymer ?
#
loop_
_entity_poly.entity_id
_entity_poly.type
_entity_poly.pdbx_seq_one_letter_code
_entity_poly.pdbx_strand_id
1 'polypeptide(L)'
;MPGPMRADGKVPPPVLVTFEDALARLPDGYVDGNFGGRSWGVTVKRSQDGKRIWLYGEELSGTDIVSFNLYRLAGSRLILKPCEMSSAKVIEFVLGFEPGTEKAASRR
;
A
#
# COMPACT_ATOMS: atom_id res chain seq x y z
N MET A 1 28.39 -16.39 -6.20
CA MET A 1 28.30 -14.96 -5.83
C MET A 1 27.27 -14.30 -6.75
N PRO A 2 26.10 -13.83 -6.29
CA PRO A 2 25.24 -13.00 -7.12
C PRO A 2 25.59 -11.51 -6.91
N GLY A 3 25.77 -10.79 -8.02
CA GLY A 3 26.21 -9.38 -8.06
C GLY A 3 25.13 -8.38 -7.62
N PRO A 4 25.49 -7.08 -7.52
CA PRO A 4 24.60 -6.06 -6.98
C PRO A 4 23.51 -5.73 -8.02
N MET A 5 22.26 -6.07 -7.70
CA MET A 5 21.09 -5.58 -8.42
C MET A 5 21.01 -4.06 -8.24
N ARG A 6 21.23 -3.34 -9.34
CA ARG A 6 21.05 -1.89 -9.41
C ARG A 6 19.57 -1.57 -9.23
N ALA A 7 19.28 -0.80 -8.19
CA ALA A 7 17.99 -0.18 -7.93
C ALA A 7 17.68 0.90 -8.98
N ASP A 8 17.23 0.50 -10.17
CA ASP A 8 16.31 1.34 -10.93
C ASP A 8 14.92 0.95 -10.43
N GLY A 9 14.20 1.89 -9.82
CA GLY A 9 12.93 1.69 -9.12
C GLY A 9 11.74 1.31 -10.02
N LYS A 10 11.98 0.55 -11.09
CA LYS A 10 10.98 0.06 -12.02
C LYS A 10 10.55 -1.33 -11.59
N VAL A 11 9.50 -1.34 -10.78
CA VAL A 11 8.75 -2.55 -10.40
C VAL A 11 8.39 -3.32 -11.69
N PRO A 12 8.73 -4.62 -11.79
CA PRO A 12 8.41 -5.39 -12.99
C PRO A 12 6.89 -5.42 -13.23
N PRO A 13 6.44 -5.38 -14.50
CA PRO A 13 5.03 -5.26 -14.85
C PRO A 13 4.07 -6.26 -14.14
N PRO A 14 4.40 -7.55 -13.96
CA PRO A 14 3.50 -8.46 -13.25
C PRO A 14 3.32 -8.09 -11.76
N VAL A 15 4.34 -7.53 -11.12
CA VAL A 15 4.26 -7.13 -9.70
C VAL A 15 3.37 -5.88 -9.54
N LEU A 16 3.35 -4.99 -10.52
CA LEU A 16 2.46 -3.83 -10.53
C LEU A 16 0.99 -4.24 -10.63
N VAL A 17 0.66 -5.22 -11.48
CA VAL A 17 -0.71 -5.73 -11.63
C VAL A 17 -1.22 -6.32 -10.31
N THR A 18 -0.41 -7.17 -9.66
CA THR A 18 -0.78 -7.76 -8.36
C THR A 18 -0.90 -6.70 -7.27
N PHE A 19 -0.03 -5.69 -7.27
CA PHE A 19 -0.08 -4.58 -6.33
C PHE A 19 -1.36 -3.76 -6.48
N GLU A 20 -1.76 -3.44 -7.72
CA GLU A 20 -3.00 -2.73 -7.99
C GLU A 20 -4.22 -3.52 -7.55
N ASP A 21 -4.25 -4.83 -7.83
CA ASP A 21 -5.36 -5.70 -7.43
C ASP A 21 -5.48 -5.78 -5.91
N ALA A 22 -4.36 -5.98 -5.20
CA ALA A 22 -4.32 -5.98 -3.74
C ALA A 22 -4.78 -4.63 -3.16
N LEU A 23 -4.31 -3.50 -3.71
CA LEU A 23 -4.73 -2.17 -3.29
C LEU A 23 -6.22 -1.90 -3.58
N ALA A 24 -6.75 -2.42 -4.69
CA ALA A 24 -8.16 -2.29 -5.05
C ALA A 24 -9.08 -3.08 -4.11
N ARG A 25 -8.58 -4.16 -3.49
CA ARG A 25 -9.32 -4.96 -2.51
C ARG A 25 -9.43 -4.29 -1.14
N LEU A 26 -8.57 -3.32 -0.83
CA LEU A 26 -8.67 -2.57 0.43
C LEU A 26 -9.88 -1.62 0.40
N PRO A 27 -10.71 -1.56 1.45
CA PRO A 27 -11.82 -0.60 1.50
C PRO A 27 -11.30 0.85 1.50
N ASP A 28 -12.16 1.80 1.15
CA ASP A 28 -11.89 3.21 1.44
C ASP A 28 -12.15 3.50 2.93
N GLY A 29 -11.37 4.41 3.51
CA GLY A 29 -11.39 4.69 4.93
C GLY A 29 -10.36 3.89 5.71
N TYR A 30 -10.60 3.76 7.01
CA TYR A 30 -9.71 3.09 7.97
C TYR A 30 -10.07 1.61 8.10
N VAL A 31 -9.05 0.76 8.12
CA VAL A 31 -9.13 -0.67 8.38
C VAL A 31 -7.92 -1.09 9.22
N ASP A 32 -8.15 -1.82 10.30
CA ASP A 32 -7.07 -2.51 11.00
C ASP A 32 -6.72 -3.83 10.28
N GLY A 33 -5.54 -4.36 10.54
CA GLY A 33 -5.12 -5.63 9.97
C GLY A 33 -3.76 -6.07 10.45
N ASN A 34 -3.25 -7.12 9.81
CA ASN A 34 -1.94 -7.68 10.11
C ASN A 34 -1.00 -7.55 8.90
N PHE A 35 0.27 -7.27 9.16
CA PHE A 35 1.34 -7.42 8.18
C PHE A 35 2.60 -7.92 8.88
N GLY A 36 3.12 -9.06 8.43
CA GLY A 36 4.35 -9.64 8.97
C GLY A 36 4.27 -9.99 10.46
N GLY A 37 3.09 -10.37 10.95
CA GLY A 37 2.86 -10.68 12.37
C GLY A 37 2.65 -9.46 13.27
N ARG A 38 2.61 -8.25 12.70
CA ARG A 38 2.38 -6.99 13.44
C ARG A 38 0.99 -6.44 13.15
N SER A 39 0.39 -5.76 14.11
CA SER A 39 -0.91 -5.10 13.94
C SER A 39 -0.73 -3.71 13.35
N TRP A 40 -1.52 -3.39 12.32
CA TRP A 40 -1.44 -2.13 11.58
C TRP A 40 -2.83 -1.50 11.46
N GLY A 41 -2.87 -0.17 11.52
CA GLY A 41 -4.02 0.64 11.11
C GLY A 41 -3.74 1.24 9.74
N VAL A 42 -4.56 0.93 8.75
CA VAL A 42 -4.40 1.40 7.37
C VAL A 42 -5.57 2.27 6.98
N THR A 43 -5.28 3.50 6.54
CA THR A 43 -6.24 4.41 5.95
C THR A 43 -5.99 4.51 4.46
N VAL A 44 -6.98 4.13 3.65
CA VAL A 44 -6.98 4.36 2.20
C VAL A 44 -7.92 5.50 1.87
N LYS A 45 -7.45 6.45 1.07
CA LYS A 45 -8.28 7.51 0.49
C LYS A 45 -8.17 7.46 -1.02
N ARG A 46 -9.31 7.55 -1.70
CA ARG A 46 -9.36 7.63 -3.17
C ARG A 46 -9.93 8.97 -3.61
N SER A 47 -9.39 9.53 -4.69
CA SER A 47 -9.94 10.75 -5.26
C SER A 47 -11.28 10.47 -5.95
N GLN A 48 -12.16 11.48 -6.01
CA GLN A 48 -13.44 11.38 -6.72
C GLN A 48 -13.28 11.03 -8.20
N ASP A 49 -12.17 11.42 -8.82
CA ASP A 49 -11.86 11.10 -10.22
C ASP A 49 -11.24 9.70 -10.39
N GLY A 50 -10.99 8.96 -9.31
CA GLY A 50 -10.38 7.62 -9.31
C GLY A 50 -8.93 7.59 -9.79
N LYS A 51 -8.30 8.74 -10.05
CA LYS A 51 -6.94 8.84 -10.60
C LYS A 51 -5.86 8.87 -9.52
N ARG A 52 -6.22 9.03 -8.25
CA ARG A 52 -5.29 9.19 -7.15
C ARG A 52 -5.73 8.34 -5.98
N ILE A 53 -4.77 7.63 -5.41
CA ILE A 53 -4.97 6.83 -4.20
C ILE A 53 -3.88 7.25 -3.21
N TRP A 54 -4.28 7.47 -1.97
CA TRP A 54 -3.39 7.70 -0.86
C TRP A 54 -3.57 6.55 0.12
N LEU A 55 -2.47 6.00 0.61
CA LEU A 55 -2.48 5.02 1.68
C LEU A 55 -1.56 5.51 2.78
N TYR A 56 -2.07 5.46 4.00
CA TYR A 56 -1.31 5.68 5.21
C TYR A 56 -1.53 4.51 6.16
N GLY A 57 -0.48 3.77 6.47
CA GLY A 57 -0.44 2.68 7.41
C GLY A 57 0.47 3.05 8.58
N GLU A 58 0.00 2.80 9.80
CA GLU A 58 0.77 2.93 11.03
C GLU A 58 0.74 1.62 11.82
N GLU A 59 1.87 1.24 12.38
CA GLU A 59 1.93 0.10 13.28
C GLU A 59 1.25 0.46 14.61
N LEU A 60 0.25 -0.32 15.03
CA LEU A 60 -0.54 -0.04 16.23
C LEU A 60 0.22 -0.29 17.54
N SER A 61 1.25 -1.14 17.48
CA SER A 61 2.07 -1.54 18.62
C SER A 61 3.52 -1.07 18.51
N GLY A 62 3.83 -0.19 17.55
CA GLY A 62 5.19 0.24 17.26
C GLY A 62 5.25 1.66 16.71
N THR A 63 6.33 1.96 16.00
CA THR A 63 6.58 3.29 15.42
C THR A 63 6.82 3.22 13.92
N ASP A 64 6.67 2.05 13.31
CA ASP A 64 6.77 1.89 11.87
C ASP A 64 5.55 2.52 11.18
N ILE A 65 5.81 3.16 10.03
CA ILE A 65 4.77 3.68 9.16
C ILE A 65 5.02 3.23 7.73
N VAL A 66 3.94 3.15 6.95
CA VAL A 66 3.95 2.94 5.50
C VAL A 66 3.05 3.98 4.86
N SER A 67 3.59 4.83 3.98
CA SER A 67 2.79 5.88 3.34
C SER A 67 3.18 6.06 1.90
N PHE A 68 2.19 6.19 1.02
CA PHE A 68 2.43 6.45 -0.39
C PHE A 68 1.24 7.11 -1.10
N ASN A 69 1.56 7.71 -2.24
CA ASN A 69 0.60 8.23 -3.21
C ASN A 69 0.73 7.46 -4.52
N LEU A 70 -0.37 6.94 -5.03
CA LEU A 70 -0.45 6.32 -6.35
C LEU A 70 -1.21 7.25 -7.30
N TYR A 71 -0.62 7.52 -8.47
CA TYR A 71 -1.24 8.30 -9.52
C TYR A 71 -1.45 7.43 -10.75
N ARG A 72 -2.68 7.39 -11.25
CA ARG A 72 -3.06 6.77 -12.51
C ARG A 72 -3.08 7.84 -13.61
N LEU A 73 -2.20 7.67 -14.60
CA LEU A 73 -2.06 8.55 -15.76
C LEU A 73 -2.74 7.94 -16.99
N ALA A 74 -2.90 8.76 -18.03
CA ALA A 74 -3.37 8.30 -19.33
C ALA A 74 -2.43 7.19 -19.89
N GLY A 75 -3.03 6.22 -20.59
CA GLY A 75 -2.28 5.12 -21.23
C GLY A 75 -1.80 4.03 -20.25
N SER A 76 -2.55 3.74 -19.20
CA SER A 76 -2.27 2.67 -18.22
C SER A 76 -0.95 2.85 -17.43
N ARG A 77 -0.42 4.08 -17.41
CA ARG A 77 0.81 4.38 -16.67
C ARG A 77 0.47 4.71 -15.22
N LEU A 78 1.19 4.10 -14.29
CA LEU A 78 1.04 4.34 -12.86
C LEU A 78 2.33 4.92 -12.31
N ILE A 79 2.19 5.87 -11.39
CA ILE A 79 3.32 6.42 -10.64
C ILE A 79 3.05 6.19 -9.16
N LEU A 80 3.85 5.32 -8.55
CA LEU A 80 3.91 5.12 -7.11
C LEU A 80 4.92 6.09 -6.52
N LYS A 81 4.51 6.87 -5.52
CA LYS A 81 5.36 7.79 -4.76
C LYS A 81 5.32 7.46 -3.26
N PRO A 82 6.27 6.67 -2.75
CA PRO A 82 6.44 6.46 -1.32
C PRO A 82 6.82 7.76 -0.60
N CYS A 83 6.35 7.93 0.64
CA CYS A 83 6.78 9.02 1.51
C CYS A 83 7.92 8.52 2.40
N GLU A 84 9.13 9.06 2.23
CA GLU A 84 10.27 8.80 3.14
C GLU A 84 10.66 7.30 3.30
N MET A 85 10.32 6.44 2.33
CA MET A 85 10.67 5.02 2.33
C MET A 85 10.85 4.45 0.92
N SER A 86 11.32 3.20 0.84
CA SER A 86 11.50 2.51 -0.44
C SER A 86 10.18 2.07 -1.07
N SER A 87 10.12 2.06 -2.40
CA SER A 87 8.99 1.49 -3.13
C SER A 87 8.81 0.00 -2.85
N ALA A 88 9.91 -0.73 -2.63
CA ALA A 88 9.88 -2.13 -2.23
C ALA A 88 9.05 -2.35 -0.93
N LYS A 89 9.35 -1.59 0.14
CA LYS A 89 8.62 -1.70 1.42
C LYS A 89 7.12 -1.48 1.23
N VAL A 90 6.75 -0.48 0.43
CA VAL A 90 5.34 -0.17 0.13
C VAL A 90 4.65 -1.31 -0.62
N ILE A 91 5.33 -1.87 -1.63
CA ILE A 91 4.77 -2.96 -2.44
C ILE A 91 4.61 -4.22 -1.61
N GLU A 92 5.63 -4.59 -0.84
CA GLU A 92 5.59 -5.73 0.08
C GLU A 92 4.46 -5.56 1.11
N PHE A 93 4.32 -4.36 1.67
CA PHE A 93 3.24 -4.04 2.60
C PHE A 93 1.86 -4.27 1.98
N VAL A 94 1.57 -3.66 0.83
CA VAL A 94 0.25 -3.78 0.19
C VAL A 94 -0.06 -5.21 -0.24
N LEU A 95 0.94 -5.95 -0.72
CA LEU A 95 0.78 -7.34 -1.14
C LEU A 95 0.60 -8.31 0.03
N GLY A 96 1.19 -8.01 1.19
CA GLY A 96 1.14 -8.87 2.36
C GLY A 96 0.17 -8.41 3.46
N PHE A 97 -0.45 -7.24 3.33
CA PHE A 97 -1.38 -6.73 4.34
C PHE A 97 -2.69 -7.51 4.29
N GLU A 98 -3.05 -8.06 5.43
CA GLU A 98 -4.29 -8.79 5.64
C GLU A 98 -5.25 -7.92 6.44
N PRO A 99 -6.28 -7.32 5.81
CA PRO A 99 -7.26 -6.53 6.53
C PRO A 99 -8.00 -7.43 7.53
N GLY A 100 -8.15 -6.94 8.76
CA GLY A 100 -8.99 -7.54 9.78
C GLY A 100 -10.41 -7.68 9.24
N THR A 101 -11.02 -8.84 9.46
CA THR A 101 -12.42 -9.08 9.10
C THR A 101 -13.39 -8.44 10.10
N GLU A 102 -12.88 -7.78 11.13
CA GLU A 102 -13.71 -7.03 12.05
C GLU A 102 -14.21 -5.79 11.34
N LYS A 103 -15.52 -5.82 11.04
CA LYS A 103 -16.31 -4.64 10.70
C LYS A 103 -15.78 -3.45 11.50
N ALA A 104 -15.75 -2.29 10.85
CA ALA A 104 -15.88 -0.98 11.48
C ALA A 104 -17.18 -0.89 12.33
N ALA A 105 -17.31 -1.74 13.33
CA ALA A 105 -18.39 -1.80 14.28
C ALA A 105 -17.90 -1.06 15.51
N SER A 106 -18.53 0.09 15.74
CA SER A 106 -18.68 0.68 17.06
C SER A 106 -17.40 1.29 17.65
N ARG A 107 -17.14 2.54 17.28
CA ARG A 107 -16.81 3.52 18.33
C ARG A 107 -18.09 4.34 18.58
N ARG A 108 -18.78 3.95 19.66
CA ARG A 108 -19.95 4.60 20.25
C ARG A 108 -19.64 6.04 20.66
#